data_AF-A0A7K3D3G0-F1
#
_entry.id   AF-A0A7K3D3G0-F1
#
_cell.length_a   1.000
_cell.length_b   1.000
_cell.length_c   1.000
_cell.angle_alpha   90.00
_cell.angle_beta   90.00
_cell.angle_gamma   90.00
#
_symmetry.space_group_name_H-M   'P 1'
#
loop_
_entity.id
_entity.type
_entity.pdbx_description
1 polymer ?
#
loop_
_entity_poly.entity_id
_entity_poly.type
_entity_poly.pdbx_seq_one_letter_code
_entity_poly.pdbx_strand_id
1 'polypeptide(L)'
;MSTPRTPQAGDDRSQDTDVVSLLMRRHGDIRNLFDEVEASSGAERRAAFRHLVRLLAVHETAEEEVVHPFSRRALTGGEQVVEDRLAEERAAKETLAALDDIDTDDPKFMPQLLKLRKDVQEHARAEERYEFSHIRRSTDVTNLAAMAKAVKAAEAMAPTRPHPGVESGAANLALGPVAALMDRTKDAVRKAMNEDG
;
A
#
# COMPACT_ATOMS: atom_id res chain seq x y z
N MET A 1 -38.69 -16.40 29.09
CA MET A 1 -37.36 -17.02 28.86
C MET A 1 -36.82 -16.40 27.58
N SER A 2 -36.01 -15.34 27.70
CA SER A 2 -35.43 -14.64 26.55
C SER A 2 -34.01 -15.15 26.35
N THR A 3 -33.75 -15.78 25.19
CA THR A 3 -32.41 -16.18 24.77
C THR A 3 -31.58 -14.94 24.42
N PRO A 4 -30.33 -14.83 24.89
CA PRO A 4 -29.44 -13.74 24.50
C PRO A 4 -28.98 -13.95 23.06
N ARG A 5 -29.18 -12.92 22.23
CA ARG A 5 -28.71 -12.85 20.85
C ARG A 5 -27.20 -12.58 20.87
N THR A 6 -26.41 -13.57 20.44
CA THR A 6 -24.96 -13.43 20.22
C THR A 6 -24.67 -12.28 19.25
N PRO A 7 -23.67 -11.41 19.50
CA PRO A 7 -23.29 -10.37 18.55
C PRO A 7 -22.72 -11.03 17.29
N GLN A 8 -23.35 -10.76 16.16
CA GLN A 8 -22.90 -11.20 14.84
C GLN A 8 -21.66 -10.37 14.45
N ALA A 9 -20.70 -11.01 13.79
CA ALA A 9 -19.45 -10.41 13.29
C ALA A 9 -19.69 -9.02 12.70
N GLY A 10 -18.96 -8.04 13.22
CA GLY A 10 -19.15 -6.63 12.91
C GLY A 10 -19.12 -6.36 11.41
N ASP A 11 -20.03 -5.50 10.97
CA ASP A 11 -20.12 -4.95 9.62
C ASP A 11 -18.74 -4.45 9.17
N ASP A 12 -18.08 -5.21 8.29
CA ASP A 12 -16.72 -4.94 7.81
C ASP A 12 -16.62 -3.54 7.15
N ARG A 13 -17.76 -3.06 6.63
CA ARG A 13 -17.93 -1.72 6.06
C ARG A 13 -17.87 -0.59 7.10
N SER A 14 -18.19 -0.88 8.37
CA SER A 14 -18.15 0.11 9.47
C SER A 14 -16.73 0.38 9.99
N GLN A 15 -15.80 -0.56 9.77
CA GLN A 15 -14.41 -0.38 10.15
C GLN A 15 -13.62 0.42 9.09
N ASP A 16 -14.16 0.54 7.89
CA ASP A 16 -13.62 1.24 6.73
C ASP A 16 -13.93 2.75 6.73
N THR A 17 -14.64 3.19 7.77
CA THR A 17 -14.99 4.59 8.04
C THR A 17 -13.96 5.32 8.88
N ASP A 18 -12.96 4.64 9.43
CA ASP A 18 -11.86 5.22 10.21
C ASP A 18 -10.55 4.99 9.47
N VAL A 19 -9.78 6.05 9.20
CA VAL A 19 -8.56 5.97 8.38
C VAL A 19 -7.53 5.01 8.97
N VAL A 20 -7.39 4.99 10.30
CA VAL A 20 -6.42 4.09 10.95
C VAL A 20 -6.87 2.64 10.84
N SER A 21 -8.15 2.35 11.04
CA SER A 21 -8.69 1.00 10.84
C SER A 21 -8.58 0.54 9.39
N LEU A 22 -8.76 1.44 8.42
CA LEU A 22 -8.56 1.18 6.99
C LEU A 22 -7.12 0.78 6.69
N LEU A 23 -6.14 1.60 7.07
CA LEU A 23 -4.72 1.34 6.78
C LEU A 23 -4.20 0.11 7.53
N MET A 24 -4.64 -0.13 8.77
CA MET A 24 -4.34 -1.37 9.51
C MET A 24 -4.81 -2.63 8.76
N ARG A 25 -5.97 -2.57 8.09
CA ARG A 25 -6.43 -3.67 7.23
C ARG A 25 -5.54 -3.81 6.00
N ARG A 26 -5.17 -2.71 5.34
CA ARG A 26 -4.23 -2.74 4.22
C ARG A 26 -2.89 -3.37 4.59
N HIS A 27 -2.34 -3.07 5.76
CA HIS A 27 -1.15 -3.75 6.29
C HIS A 27 -1.39 -5.26 6.49
N GLY A 28 -2.59 -5.66 6.90
CA GLY A 28 -3.03 -7.06 6.93
C GLY A 28 -3.01 -7.70 5.55
N ASP A 29 -3.66 -7.07 4.57
CA ASP A 29 -3.76 -7.57 3.19
C ASP A 29 -2.38 -7.72 2.54
N ILE A 30 -1.49 -6.74 2.73
CA ILE A 30 -0.10 -6.77 2.24
C ILE A 30 0.64 -7.98 2.85
N ARG A 31 0.53 -8.21 4.16
CA ARG A 31 1.16 -9.37 4.82
C ARG A 31 0.65 -10.69 4.26
N ASN A 32 -0.66 -10.80 4.03
CA ASN A 32 -1.28 -12.00 3.46
C ASN A 32 -0.80 -12.23 2.01
N LEU A 33 -0.63 -11.17 1.22
CA LEU A 33 -0.11 -11.29 -0.15
C LEU A 33 1.36 -11.73 -0.18
N PHE A 34 2.19 -11.28 0.77
CA PHE A 34 3.53 -11.87 0.90
C PHE A 34 3.46 -13.37 1.20
N ASP A 35 2.59 -13.80 2.12
CA ASP A 35 2.41 -15.24 2.42
C ASP A 35 1.94 -16.02 1.18
N GLU A 36 1.04 -15.45 0.38
CA GLU A 36 0.55 -16.07 -0.85
C GLU A 36 1.66 -16.22 -1.91
N VAL A 37 2.49 -15.20 -2.11
CA VAL A 37 3.64 -15.27 -3.04
C VAL A 37 4.63 -16.35 -2.60
N GLU A 38 4.91 -16.44 -1.29
CA GLU A 38 5.84 -17.43 -0.75
C GLU A 38 5.31 -18.86 -0.85
N ALA A 39 4.00 -19.06 -0.65
CA ALA A 39 3.37 -20.38 -0.68
C ALA A 39 3.07 -20.89 -2.09
N SER A 40 3.09 -20.02 -3.10
CA SER A 40 2.74 -20.35 -4.48
C SER A 40 3.97 -20.58 -5.36
N SER A 41 3.76 -21.09 -6.58
CA SER A 41 4.80 -21.29 -7.59
C SER A 41 4.28 -21.02 -9.00
N GLY A 42 5.17 -20.84 -9.98
CA GLY A 42 4.79 -20.69 -11.38
C GLY A 42 3.79 -19.56 -11.62
N ALA A 43 2.71 -19.85 -12.35
CA ALA A 43 1.72 -18.85 -12.74
C ALA A 43 0.98 -18.21 -11.55
N GLU A 44 0.74 -18.99 -10.49
CA GLU A 44 0.09 -18.52 -9.27
C GLU A 44 0.98 -17.51 -8.53
N ARG A 45 2.28 -17.82 -8.39
CA ARG A 45 3.25 -16.88 -7.79
C ARG A 45 3.33 -15.58 -8.57
N ARG A 46 3.39 -15.65 -9.89
CA ARG A 46 3.37 -14.46 -10.75
C ARG A 46 2.11 -13.64 -10.55
N ALA A 47 0.95 -14.27 -10.36
CA ALA A 47 -0.31 -13.57 -10.13
C ALA A 47 -0.35 -12.91 -8.74
N ALA A 48 0.00 -13.65 -7.69
CA ALA A 48 0.09 -13.12 -6.33
C ALA A 48 1.09 -11.96 -6.24
N PHE A 49 2.24 -12.08 -6.90
CA PHE A 49 3.27 -11.03 -6.88
C PHE A 49 2.80 -9.76 -7.59
N ARG A 50 2.11 -9.87 -8.74
CA ARG A 50 1.47 -8.71 -9.38
C ARG A 50 0.43 -8.05 -8.49
N HIS A 51 -0.32 -8.83 -7.73
CA HIS A 51 -1.32 -8.29 -6.80
C HIS A 51 -0.64 -7.55 -5.63
N LEU A 52 0.44 -8.12 -5.08
CA LEU A 52 1.27 -7.47 -4.07
C LEU A 52 1.83 -6.14 -4.55
N VAL A 53 2.46 -6.12 -5.74
CA VAL A 53 3.03 -4.90 -6.36
C VAL A 53 1.96 -3.82 -6.49
N ARG A 54 0.77 -4.18 -6.99
CA ARG A 54 -0.33 -3.24 -7.16
C ARG A 54 -0.80 -2.68 -5.83
N LEU A 55 -0.98 -3.53 -4.81
CA LEU A 55 -1.45 -3.08 -3.51
C LEU A 55 -0.44 -2.16 -2.84
N LEU A 56 0.86 -2.49 -2.89
CA LEU A 56 1.93 -1.65 -2.36
C LEU A 56 1.92 -0.26 -3.00
N ALA A 57 1.88 -0.17 -4.34
CA ALA A 57 1.90 1.11 -5.06
C ALA A 57 0.68 2.00 -4.72
N VAL A 58 -0.49 1.38 -4.61
CA VAL A 58 -1.75 2.08 -4.26
C VAL A 58 -1.73 2.56 -2.81
N HIS A 59 -1.26 1.72 -1.89
CA HIS A 59 -1.17 1.99 -0.46
C HIS A 59 -0.21 3.15 -0.16
N GLU A 60 1.00 3.07 -0.71
CA GLU A 60 2.04 4.09 -0.57
C GLU A 60 1.61 5.45 -1.14
N THR A 61 0.94 5.46 -2.30
CA THR A 61 0.39 6.71 -2.85
C THR A 61 -0.61 7.35 -1.89
N ALA A 62 -1.44 6.55 -1.21
CA ALA A 62 -2.42 7.08 -0.29
C ALA A 62 -1.76 7.66 0.98
N GLU A 63 -0.64 7.09 1.41
CA GLU A 63 0.16 7.58 2.53
C GLU A 63 0.87 8.89 2.21
N GLU A 64 1.56 8.96 1.07
CA GLU A 64 2.22 10.17 0.56
C GLU A 64 1.26 11.35 0.37
N GLU A 65 0.05 11.11 -0.15
CA GLU A 65 -0.91 12.18 -0.45
C GLU A 65 -1.75 12.61 0.77
N VAL A 66 -1.95 11.74 1.75
CA VAL A 66 -2.92 11.99 2.83
C VAL A 66 -2.31 11.86 4.22
N VAL A 67 -1.65 10.75 4.51
CA VAL A 67 -1.18 10.40 5.86
C VAL A 67 0.02 11.27 6.24
N HIS A 68 1.08 11.24 5.44
CA HIS A 68 2.30 11.98 5.75
C HIS A 68 2.08 13.50 5.82
N PRO A 69 1.33 14.14 4.90
CA PRO A 69 1.03 15.57 5.03
C PRO A 69 0.26 15.89 6.31
N PHE A 70 -0.63 15.00 6.75
CA PHE A 70 -1.34 15.17 8.02
C PHE A 70 -0.36 15.05 9.20
N SER A 71 0.42 13.97 9.27
CA SER A 71 1.40 13.73 10.33
C SER A 71 2.44 14.85 10.43
N ARG A 72 2.96 15.32 9.30
CA ARG A 72 3.92 16.44 9.24
C ARG A 72 3.39 17.69 9.94
N ARG A 73 2.09 17.97 9.82
CA ARG A 73 1.42 19.13 10.44
C ARG A 73 0.97 18.89 11.88
N ALA A 74 0.49 17.68 12.18
CA ALA A 74 -0.16 17.36 13.45
C ALA A 74 0.82 16.97 14.57
N LEU A 75 2.04 16.53 14.22
CA LEU A 75 3.00 15.99 15.17
C LEU A 75 4.11 16.99 15.51
N THR A 76 4.45 17.08 16.79
CA THR A 76 5.72 17.71 17.20
C THR A 76 6.86 16.84 16.71
N GLY A 77 7.73 17.38 15.85
CA GLY A 77 8.76 16.60 15.17
C GLY A 77 8.24 15.77 13.98
N GLY A 78 7.03 16.06 13.49
CA GLY A 78 6.41 15.35 12.37
C GLY A 78 7.23 15.35 11.09
N GLU A 79 8.04 16.39 10.87
CA GLU A 79 8.99 16.46 9.75
C GLU A 79 9.92 15.25 9.74
N GLN A 80 10.66 15.00 10.83
CA GLN A 80 11.59 13.88 10.90
C GLN A 80 10.88 12.52 10.81
N VAL A 81 9.72 12.39 11.45
CA VAL A 81 8.94 11.14 11.40
C VAL A 81 8.59 10.79 9.96
N VAL A 82 8.15 11.77 9.18
CA VAL A 82 7.78 11.57 7.77
C VAL A 82 9.01 11.34 6.89
N GLU A 83 10.10 12.09 7.08
CA GLU A 83 11.33 11.87 6.30
C GLU A 83 11.88 10.45 6.49
N ASP A 84 11.76 9.90 7.71
CA ASP A 84 12.15 8.50 7.97
C ASP A 84 11.25 7.51 7.20
N ARG A 85 9.93 7.76 7.11
CA ARG A 85 8.99 6.90 6.35
C ARG A 85 9.27 6.94 4.85
N LEU A 86 9.42 8.14 4.29
CA LEU A 86 9.77 8.33 2.87
C LEU A 86 11.11 7.66 2.50
N ALA A 87 12.07 7.62 3.43
CA ALA A 87 13.33 6.92 3.20
C ALA A 87 13.17 5.38 3.18
N GLU A 88 12.32 4.83 4.05
CA GLU A 88 11.98 3.40 4.09
C GLU A 88 11.23 2.97 2.82
N GLU A 89 10.22 3.75 2.42
CA GLU A 89 9.46 3.60 1.17
C GLU A 89 10.36 3.57 -0.05
N ARG A 90 11.29 4.54 -0.18
CA ARG A 90 12.25 4.58 -1.28
C ARG A 90 13.09 3.30 -1.37
N ALA A 91 13.60 2.82 -0.23
CA ALA A 91 14.38 1.58 -0.19
C ALA A 91 13.55 0.34 -0.55
N ALA A 92 12.26 0.32 -0.16
CA ALA A 92 11.33 -0.73 -0.54
C ALA A 92 11.00 -0.68 -2.05
N LYS A 93 10.74 0.51 -2.61
CA LYS A 93 10.51 0.75 -4.05
C LYS A 93 11.70 0.28 -4.90
N GLU A 94 12.94 0.58 -4.47
CA GLU A 94 14.16 0.12 -5.16
C GLU A 94 14.25 -1.41 -5.17
N THR A 95 13.97 -2.05 -4.03
CA THR A 95 13.95 -3.52 -3.94
C THR A 95 12.84 -4.12 -4.81
N LEU A 96 11.66 -3.48 -4.84
CA LEU A 96 10.52 -3.91 -5.64
C LEU A 96 10.77 -3.76 -7.15
N ALA A 97 11.44 -2.69 -7.57
CA ALA A 97 11.86 -2.51 -8.96
C ALA A 97 12.84 -3.60 -9.41
N ALA A 98 13.82 -3.94 -8.57
CA ALA A 98 14.74 -5.05 -8.84
C ALA A 98 14.02 -6.42 -8.91
N LEU A 99 12.94 -6.59 -8.14
CA LEU A 99 12.09 -7.79 -8.19
C LEU A 99 11.21 -7.86 -9.45
N ASP A 100 10.77 -6.74 -10.01
CA ASP A 100 9.94 -6.71 -11.24
C ASP A 100 10.74 -7.10 -12.49
N ASP A 101 12.07 -6.92 -12.45
CA ASP A 101 13.00 -7.26 -13.54
C ASP A 101 13.43 -8.74 -13.56
N ILE A 102 13.04 -9.54 -12.57
CA ILE A 102 13.41 -10.96 -12.47
C ILE A 102 12.18 -11.87 -12.57
N ASP A 103 12.35 -13.06 -13.13
CA ASP A 103 11.29 -14.07 -13.10
C ASP A 103 11.06 -14.54 -11.66
N THR A 104 9.79 -14.74 -11.28
CA THR A 104 9.44 -15.23 -9.95
C THR A 104 9.92 -16.66 -9.66
N ASP A 105 10.28 -17.40 -10.71
CA ASP A 105 10.89 -18.72 -10.63
C ASP A 105 12.44 -18.66 -10.60
N ASP A 106 13.05 -17.47 -10.74
CA ASP A 106 14.51 -17.28 -10.60
C ASP A 106 14.95 -17.56 -9.15
N PRO A 107 16.06 -18.29 -8.92
CA PRO A 107 16.58 -18.56 -7.57
C PRO A 107 16.86 -17.31 -6.72
N LYS A 108 17.07 -16.14 -7.34
CA LYS A 108 17.31 -14.85 -6.67
C LYS A 108 16.02 -14.15 -6.23
N PHE A 109 14.86 -14.58 -6.72
CA PHE A 109 13.58 -13.95 -6.40
C PHE A 109 13.23 -14.07 -4.92
N MET A 110 13.19 -15.29 -4.40
CA MET A 110 12.77 -15.54 -3.02
C MET A 110 13.64 -14.81 -1.97
N PRO A 111 14.98 -14.80 -2.06
CA PRO A 111 15.81 -14.02 -1.14
C PRO A 111 15.50 -12.51 -1.16
N GLN A 112 15.25 -11.94 -2.33
CA GLN A 112 14.92 -10.51 -2.46
C GLN A 112 13.50 -10.21 -1.99
N LEU A 113 12.54 -11.11 -2.23
CA LEU A 113 11.18 -10.99 -1.72
C LEU A 113 11.18 -10.98 -0.19
N LEU A 114 11.95 -11.86 0.45
CA LEU A 114 12.06 -11.89 1.91
C LEU A 114 12.70 -10.63 2.48
N LYS A 115 13.67 -10.03 1.77
CA LYS A 115 14.21 -8.71 2.12
C LYS A 115 13.11 -7.64 2.03
N LEU A 116 12.41 -7.55 0.91
CA LEU A 116 11.32 -6.60 0.72
C LEU A 116 10.24 -6.77 1.81
N ARG A 117 9.86 -8.02 2.11
CA ARG A 117 8.89 -8.34 3.16
C ARG A 117 9.32 -7.76 4.51
N LYS A 118 10.59 -7.94 4.88
CA LYS A 118 11.12 -7.40 6.13
C LYS A 118 11.01 -5.88 6.14
N ASP A 119 11.49 -5.22 5.09
CA ASP A 119 11.53 -3.75 4.99
C ASP A 119 10.11 -3.16 5.07
N VAL A 120 9.16 -3.71 4.30
CA VAL A 120 7.73 -3.30 4.32
C VAL A 120 7.09 -3.52 5.68
N GLN A 121 7.39 -4.64 6.36
CA GLN A 121 6.84 -4.89 7.69
C GLN A 121 7.46 -4.00 8.78
N GLU A 122 8.72 -3.61 8.64
CA GLU A 122 9.36 -2.64 9.55
C GLU A 122 8.76 -1.25 9.35
N HIS A 123 8.58 -0.83 8.10
CA HIS A 123 7.90 0.40 7.72
C HIS A 123 6.47 0.48 8.28
N ALA A 124 5.62 -0.51 7.98
CA ALA A 124 4.24 -0.55 8.47
C ALA A 124 4.15 -0.46 10.01
N ARG A 125 5.06 -1.13 10.73
CA ARG A 125 5.13 -1.04 12.20
C ARG A 125 5.56 0.35 12.68
N ALA A 126 6.41 1.03 11.94
CA ALA A 126 6.84 2.38 12.24
C ALA A 126 5.68 3.37 12.05
N GLU A 127 4.94 3.30 10.94
CA GLU A 127 3.74 4.11 10.72
C GLU A 127 2.68 3.90 11.80
N GLU A 128 2.37 2.64 12.11
CA GLU A 128 1.41 2.28 13.17
C GLU A 128 1.78 2.92 14.51
N ARG A 129 3.08 2.94 14.83
CA ARG A 129 3.60 3.47 16.08
C ARG A 129 3.65 5.00 16.08
N TYR A 130 4.22 5.59 15.04
CA TYR A 130 4.60 7.00 15.05
C TYR A 130 3.52 7.91 14.44
N GLU A 131 2.82 7.46 13.40
CA GLU A 131 1.78 8.23 12.72
C GLU A 131 0.38 7.83 13.19
N PHE A 132 -0.03 6.57 13.03
CA PHE A 132 -1.42 6.17 13.25
C PHE A 132 -1.85 6.34 14.70
N SER A 133 -0.95 6.00 15.64
CA SER A 133 -1.21 6.19 17.06
C SER A 133 -1.49 7.67 17.39
N HIS A 134 -0.83 8.60 16.71
CA HIS A 134 -1.04 10.02 16.91
C HIS A 134 -2.27 10.54 16.15
N ILE A 135 -2.49 10.12 14.90
CA ILE A 135 -3.69 10.47 14.13
C ILE A 135 -4.95 10.18 14.96
N ARG A 136 -5.02 9.01 15.61
CA ARG A 136 -6.13 8.66 16.51
C ARG A 136 -6.24 9.56 17.74
N ARG A 137 -5.14 10.07 18.26
CA ARG A 137 -5.12 10.93 19.46
C ARG A 137 -5.36 12.40 19.15
N SER A 138 -5.03 12.86 17.94
CA SER A 138 -4.98 14.26 17.58
C SER A 138 -6.22 14.76 16.84
N THR A 139 -7.20 13.89 16.55
CA THR A 139 -8.39 14.27 15.78
C THR A 139 -9.63 13.49 16.18
N ASP A 140 -10.81 13.96 15.76
CA ASP A 140 -12.09 13.36 16.09
C ASP A 140 -12.57 12.35 15.03
N VAL A 141 -13.67 11.65 15.35
CA VAL A 141 -14.27 10.64 14.47
C VAL A 141 -14.72 11.20 13.10
N THR A 142 -15.07 12.49 13.03
CA THR A 142 -15.49 13.13 11.78
C THR A 142 -14.28 13.31 10.86
N ASN A 143 -13.18 13.78 11.41
CA ASN A 143 -11.93 13.95 10.68
C ASN A 143 -11.31 12.61 10.29
N LEU A 144 -11.33 11.60 11.18
CA LEU A 144 -10.90 10.24 10.84
C LEU A 144 -11.68 9.68 9.64
N ALA A 145 -12.99 9.93 9.58
CA ALA A 145 -13.82 9.54 8.45
C ALA A 145 -13.57 10.35 7.18
N ALA A 146 -13.27 11.64 7.30
CA ALA A 146 -12.87 12.47 6.18
C ALA A 146 -11.53 11.99 5.58
N MET A 147 -10.54 11.69 6.44
CA MET A 147 -9.26 11.13 6.01
C MET A 147 -9.44 9.77 5.34
N ALA A 148 -10.31 8.89 5.86
CA ALA A 148 -10.59 7.60 5.22
C ALA A 148 -11.14 7.76 3.80
N LYS A 149 -12.01 8.77 3.56
CA LYS A 149 -12.51 9.09 2.22
C LYS A 149 -11.40 9.64 1.33
N ALA A 150 -10.51 10.47 1.85
CA ALA A 150 -9.37 11.00 1.11
C ALA A 150 -8.40 9.89 0.70
N VAL A 151 -8.06 8.98 1.62
CA VAL A 151 -7.24 7.78 1.33
C VAL A 151 -7.88 6.96 0.21
N LYS A 152 -9.18 6.62 0.31
CA LYS A 152 -9.87 5.86 -0.75
C LYS A 152 -9.89 6.59 -2.11
N ALA A 153 -9.97 7.91 -2.10
CA ALA A 153 -9.91 8.70 -3.33
C ALA A 153 -8.49 8.68 -3.93
N ALA A 154 -7.45 8.82 -3.11
CA ALA A 154 -6.06 8.69 -3.52
C ALA A 154 -5.77 7.28 -4.08
N GLU A 155 -6.21 6.23 -3.38
CA GLU A 155 -6.09 4.84 -3.83
C GLU A 155 -6.73 4.62 -5.22
N ALA A 156 -7.88 5.24 -5.48
CA ALA A 156 -8.59 5.13 -6.76
C ALA A 156 -7.88 5.84 -7.93
N MET A 157 -7.02 6.82 -7.63
CA MET A 157 -6.25 7.59 -8.60
C MET A 157 -4.80 7.14 -8.73
N ALA A 158 -4.33 6.31 -7.79
CA ALA A 158 -2.95 5.86 -7.71
C ALA A 158 -2.53 5.01 -8.92
N PRO A 159 -1.25 5.08 -9.31
CA PRO A 159 -0.68 4.14 -10.28
C PRO A 159 -0.71 2.71 -9.73
N THR A 160 -0.64 1.74 -10.63
CA THR A 160 -0.70 0.31 -10.28
C THR A 160 0.67 -0.35 -10.20
N ARG A 161 1.73 0.43 -10.43
CA ARG A 161 3.13 0.02 -10.29
C ARG A 161 3.93 1.13 -9.61
N PRO A 162 5.03 0.77 -8.92
CA PRO A 162 5.95 1.75 -8.37
C PRO A 162 6.72 2.43 -9.51
N HIS A 163 6.98 3.72 -9.34
CA HIS A 163 7.89 4.48 -10.21
C HIS A 163 8.98 5.09 -9.33
N PRO A 164 10.17 4.45 -9.21
CA PRO A 164 11.28 5.01 -8.46
C PRO A 164 11.69 6.38 -9.02
N GLY A 165 11.83 7.39 -8.15
CA GLY A 165 12.34 8.72 -8.52
C GLY A 165 11.29 9.83 -8.72
N VAL A 166 10.00 9.60 -8.41
CA VAL A 166 8.93 10.62 -8.44
C VAL A 166 8.24 10.77 -7.09
N GLU A 167 9.01 11.07 -6.04
CA GLU A 167 8.52 11.04 -4.65
C GLU A 167 7.90 12.36 -4.17
N SER A 168 6.97 12.90 -4.96
CA SER A 168 6.04 13.89 -4.42
C SER A 168 4.77 13.94 -5.25
N GLY A 169 3.64 14.16 -4.60
CA GLY A 169 2.37 14.42 -5.29
C GLY A 169 2.43 15.54 -6.33
N ALA A 170 3.32 16.52 -6.15
CA ALA A 170 3.59 17.56 -7.13
C ALA A 170 4.37 17.06 -8.37
N ALA A 171 5.30 16.12 -8.20
CA ALA A 171 6.01 15.47 -9.31
C ALA A 171 5.11 14.46 -10.05
N ASN A 172 4.24 13.75 -9.33
CA ASN A 172 3.19 12.91 -9.92
C ASN A 172 2.15 13.75 -10.71
N LEU A 173 1.86 14.98 -10.27
CA LEU A 173 0.98 15.90 -11.00
C LEU A 173 1.61 16.41 -12.30
N ALA A 174 2.95 16.51 -12.37
CA ALA A 174 3.67 16.95 -13.57
C ALA A 174 3.90 15.83 -14.60
N LEU A 175 3.80 14.55 -14.18
CA LEU A 175 3.93 13.35 -15.04
C LEU A 175 2.60 12.60 -15.27
N GLY A 176 1.54 12.92 -14.52
CA GLY A 176 0.16 12.63 -14.90
C GLY A 176 -0.26 13.56 -16.03
N PRO A 177 -1.07 13.17 -17.03
CA PRO A 177 -1.87 11.94 -17.22
C PRO A 177 -1.20 10.83 -18.04
N VAL A 178 0.10 10.90 -18.34
CA VAL A 178 0.74 10.00 -19.32
C VAL A 178 1.21 8.67 -18.70
N ALA A 179 1.79 8.69 -17.49
CA ALA A 179 2.25 7.46 -16.83
C ALA A 179 1.09 6.50 -16.49
N ALA A 180 0.00 7.01 -15.91
CA ALA A 180 -1.20 6.22 -15.60
C ALA A 180 -1.92 5.69 -16.86
N LEU A 181 -1.83 6.39 -18.00
CA LEU A 181 -2.38 5.90 -19.28
C LEU A 181 -1.49 4.81 -19.90
N MET A 182 -0.17 4.99 -19.86
CA MET A 182 0.80 4.02 -20.38
C MET A 182 0.74 2.69 -19.64
N ASP A 183 0.59 2.72 -18.31
CA ASP A 183 0.49 1.51 -17.52
C ASP A 183 -0.83 0.75 -17.82
N ARG A 184 -1.95 1.48 -17.95
CA ARG A 184 -3.25 0.89 -18.30
C ARG A 184 -3.28 0.31 -19.72
N THR A 185 -2.56 0.90 -20.67
CA THR A 185 -2.46 0.35 -22.04
C THR A 185 -1.53 -0.86 -22.10
N LYS A 186 -0.39 -0.84 -21.41
CA LYS A 186 0.52 -1.99 -21.36
C LYS A 186 -0.10 -3.18 -20.64
N ASP A 187 -0.86 -2.95 -19.58
CA ASP A 187 -1.60 -4.00 -18.87
C ASP A 187 -2.70 -4.62 -19.73
N ALA A 188 -3.44 -3.81 -20.49
CA ALA A 188 -4.45 -4.32 -21.42
C ALA A 188 -3.81 -5.17 -22.54
N VAL A 189 -2.66 -4.75 -23.07
CA VAL A 189 -1.92 -5.52 -24.10
C VAL A 189 -1.34 -6.81 -23.53
N ARG A 190 -0.73 -6.78 -22.34
CA ARG A 190 -0.20 -7.97 -21.67
C ARG A 190 -1.31 -8.97 -21.31
N LYS A 191 -2.49 -8.48 -20.91
CA LYS A 191 -3.65 -9.33 -20.64
C LYS A 191 -4.11 -10.06 -21.91
N ALA A 192 -4.22 -9.37 -23.03
CA ALA A 192 -4.60 -9.96 -24.31
C ALA A 192 -3.57 -11.02 -24.80
N MET A 193 -2.28 -10.79 -24.55
CA MET A 193 -1.22 -11.73 -24.95
C MET A 193 -1.14 -13.00 -24.09
N ASN A 194 -1.72 -13.01 -22.89
CA ASN A 194 -1.73 -14.17 -21.98
C ASN A 194 -3.05 -14.98 -22.05
N GLU A 195 -4.08 -14.48 -22.74
CA GLU A 195 -5.37 -15.17 -22.92
C GLU A 195 -5.43 -16.02 -24.22
N ASP A 196 -4.42 -15.91 -25.10
CA ASP A 196 -4.28 -16.63 -26.38
C ASP A 196 -3.19 -17.75 -26.37
N GLY A 197 -2.75 -18.19 -25.18
CA GLY A 197 -1.68 -19.20 -24.98
C GLY A 197 -2.14 -20.52 -24.39
#